data_AF-L2FNI5-F1
#
_entry.id   AF-L2FNI5-F1
#
_cell.length_a   1.000
_cell.length_b   1.000
_cell.length_c   1.000
_cell.angle_alpha   90.00
_cell.angle_beta   90.00
_cell.angle_gamma   90.00
#
_symmetry.space_group_name_H-M   'P 1'
#
loop_
_entity.id
_entity.type
_entity.pdbx_description
1 polymer ?
#
loop_
_entity_poly.entity_id
_entity_poly.type
_entity_poly.pdbx_seq_one_letter_code
_entity_poly.pdbx_strand_id
1 'polypeptide(L)'
;MMLFSKISPEDNGSQSFHILIPARPGSDIHLDNSVPSRFARVVFEALPLAEASPNIDDIFTETDGSLSPSISYNDRSQLTPSILRYLLGRYERCITPQYAVFMPQLLNHDGASFKKLPESSKFKALMACGIAAARESYRNPSWKPLAQTCRDWANELVTPIISAGNSDTLTAVLLLLIYELAEPSRGVTWELLDLAARTCLQLGWHQAPLVPIAGRAGQDGGQDNMSRAHTCGPDEIRLMSVLRKIEGSLQTIFSRPSMLSGSKLPTTSESETLYNLYARISDQLYGRGGVYEAQGCPFVGEVETLMHLLDTFHTQHPAAKETWISFLPICFTHKQCLFCFQEADEDNAKGMKTLRRKVVSQASELISTVHACASSPHDFIPPIKASSRAFIAGCSIATGISKKWTLAQSHAKDLIRCTEILALFAPHWKGGDDYLSVWRTIINVLELE
;
A
#
# COMPACT_ATOMS: atom_id res chain seq x y z
N MET A 1 -33.74 -29.35 -7.02
CA MET A 1 -34.91 -28.54 -7.47
C MET A 1 -34.33 -27.39 -8.29
N MET A 2 -34.40 -27.52 -9.61
CA MET A 2 -33.97 -26.51 -10.57
C MET A 2 -34.86 -25.28 -10.45
N LEU A 3 -34.30 -24.09 -10.65
CA LEU A 3 -34.93 -23.00 -11.40
C LEU A 3 -33.83 -22.16 -12.05
N PHE A 4 -33.81 -22.23 -13.38
CA PHE A 4 -33.05 -21.38 -14.30
C PHE A 4 -33.88 -20.15 -14.69
N SER A 5 -33.16 -19.16 -15.26
CA SER A 5 -33.61 -18.02 -16.08
C SER A 5 -34.16 -16.82 -15.31
N LYS A 6 -33.78 -15.57 -15.63
CA LYS A 6 -33.64 -15.00 -16.98
C LYS A 6 -32.48 -14.01 -17.08
N ILE A 7 -31.79 -14.12 -18.21
CA ILE A 7 -31.07 -13.03 -18.87
C ILE A 7 -32.11 -12.17 -19.60
N SER A 8 -31.99 -10.85 -19.50
CA SER A 8 -32.40 -9.90 -20.54
C SER A 8 -31.86 -8.50 -20.26
N PRO A 9 -31.79 -7.63 -21.28
CA PRO A 9 -30.55 -7.01 -21.74
C PRO A 9 -30.62 -5.49 -21.60
N GLU A 10 -29.64 -4.79 -22.16
CA GLU A 10 -29.41 -3.33 -22.10
C GLU A 10 -28.54 -2.90 -20.93
N ASP A 11 -27.22 -2.98 -21.14
CA ASP A 11 -26.34 -1.95 -20.60
C ASP A 11 -25.48 -1.42 -21.75
N ASN A 12 -25.94 -0.31 -22.32
CA ASN A 12 -25.23 0.44 -23.34
C ASN A 12 -23.99 1.09 -22.71
N GLY A 13 -22.81 0.64 -23.12
CA GLY A 13 -21.67 1.55 -23.36
C GLY A 13 -20.97 2.16 -22.15
N SER A 14 -20.67 1.40 -21.09
CA SER A 14 -19.67 1.79 -20.10
C SER A 14 -18.65 0.67 -19.88
N GLN A 15 -17.67 0.55 -20.79
CA GLN A 15 -16.53 -0.36 -20.62
C GLN A 15 -15.68 0.09 -19.43
N SER A 16 -15.58 -0.77 -18.42
CA SER A 16 -14.91 -0.50 -17.14
C SER A 16 -13.42 -0.88 -17.20
N PHE A 17 -12.55 0.07 -16.86
CA PHE A 17 -11.10 -0.09 -16.80
C PHE A 17 -10.69 -0.89 -15.56
N HIS A 18 -10.69 -2.22 -15.68
CA HIS A 18 -10.45 -3.13 -14.56
C HIS A 18 -8.95 -3.34 -14.32
N ILE A 19 -8.55 -3.22 -13.06
CA ILE A 19 -7.24 -3.63 -12.57
C ILE A 19 -7.48 -4.83 -11.64
N LEU A 20 -6.80 -5.96 -11.86
CA LEU A 20 -6.99 -7.16 -11.06
C LEU A 20 -5.98 -7.21 -9.91
N ILE A 21 -6.42 -7.64 -8.71
CA ILE A 21 -5.52 -7.99 -7.60
C ILE A 21 -5.87 -9.38 -7.06
N PRO A 22 -4.87 -10.20 -6.66
CA PRO A 22 -5.08 -11.50 -6.05
C PRO A 22 -5.81 -11.33 -4.72
N ALA A 23 -7.00 -11.93 -4.65
CA ALA A 23 -7.85 -11.91 -3.47
C ALA A 23 -7.81 -13.22 -2.70
N ARG A 24 -7.77 -14.34 -3.44
CA ARG A 24 -7.61 -15.71 -2.94
C ARG A 24 -6.95 -16.56 -4.03
N PRO A 25 -6.40 -17.73 -3.70
CA PRO A 25 -6.05 -18.72 -4.71
C PRO A 25 -7.27 -19.04 -5.57
N GLY A 26 -7.24 -18.62 -6.85
CA GLY A 26 -8.32 -18.88 -7.81
C GLY A 26 -9.46 -17.84 -7.88
N SER A 27 -9.37 -16.69 -7.19
CA SER A 27 -10.31 -15.58 -7.39
C SER A 27 -9.61 -14.24 -7.49
N ASP A 28 -9.93 -13.47 -8.53
CA ASP A 28 -9.47 -12.10 -8.72
C ASP A 28 -10.52 -11.12 -8.18
N ILE A 29 -10.09 -10.10 -7.43
CA ILE A 29 -10.97 -8.98 -7.08
C ILE A 29 -10.88 -7.94 -8.20
N HIS A 30 -12.03 -7.62 -8.79
CA HIS A 30 -12.21 -6.44 -9.62
C HIS A 30 -12.08 -5.18 -8.76
N LEU A 31 -11.13 -4.32 -9.10
CA LEU A 31 -10.87 -3.08 -8.39
C LEU A 31 -11.70 -1.88 -8.89
N ASP A 32 -12.96 -2.08 -9.26
CA ASP A 32 -13.78 -1.04 -9.93
C ASP A 32 -13.87 0.27 -9.15
N ASN A 33 -13.65 0.21 -7.84
CA ASN A 33 -13.66 1.35 -6.93
C ASN A 33 -12.29 1.70 -6.30
N SER A 34 -11.19 1.09 -6.77
CA SER A 34 -9.85 1.42 -6.25
C SER A 34 -9.36 2.78 -6.74
N VAL A 35 -8.39 3.35 -6.01
CA VAL A 35 -7.75 4.61 -6.38
C VAL A 35 -7.03 4.48 -7.74
N PRO A 36 -6.20 3.46 -8.00
CA PRO A 36 -5.59 3.25 -9.31
C PRO A 36 -6.60 3.21 -10.46
N SER A 37 -7.71 2.48 -10.32
CA SER A 37 -8.72 2.36 -11.38
C SER A 37 -9.41 3.70 -11.67
N ARG A 38 -9.74 4.49 -10.64
CA ARG A 38 -10.30 5.85 -10.82
C ARG A 38 -9.33 6.76 -11.57
N PHE A 39 -8.04 6.65 -11.28
CA PHE A 39 -7.00 7.46 -11.92
C PHE A 39 -6.79 7.08 -13.38
N ALA A 40 -6.79 5.77 -13.68
CA ALA A 40 -6.76 5.28 -15.04
C ALA A 40 -7.94 5.84 -15.86
N ARG A 41 -9.15 5.79 -15.30
CA ARG A 41 -10.35 6.34 -15.96
C ARG A 41 -10.20 7.83 -16.27
N VAL A 42 -9.77 8.64 -15.29
CA VAL A 42 -9.57 10.08 -15.47
C VAL A 42 -8.56 10.40 -16.57
N VAL A 43 -7.44 9.67 -16.64
CA VAL A 43 -6.45 9.93 -17.69
C VAL A 43 -6.97 9.54 -19.08
N PHE A 44 -7.72 8.44 -19.22
CA PHE A 44 -8.34 8.10 -20.50
C PHE A 44 -9.42 9.09 -20.93
N GLU A 45 -10.23 9.61 -20.01
CA GLU A 45 -11.16 10.72 -20.27
C GLU A 45 -10.41 12.03 -20.62
N ALA A 46 -9.16 12.17 -20.18
CA ALA A 46 -8.35 13.34 -20.44
C ALA A 46 -7.67 13.32 -21.80
N LEU A 47 -7.18 12.17 -22.24
CA LEU A 47 -6.43 11.99 -23.48
C LEU A 47 -7.31 12.24 -24.71
N PRO A 48 -6.78 12.89 -25.77
CA PRO A 48 -7.46 12.99 -27.05
C PRO A 48 -7.40 11.62 -27.74
N LEU A 49 -8.33 10.73 -27.40
CA LEU A 49 -8.47 9.47 -28.12
C LEU A 49 -8.93 9.80 -29.55
N ALA A 50 -8.11 9.50 -30.54
CA ALA A 50 -8.53 9.51 -31.94
C ALA A 50 -9.80 8.65 -32.08
N GLU A 51 -10.71 8.98 -33.00
CA GLU A 51 -12.06 8.42 -33.17
C GLU A 51 -12.19 6.89 -33.33
N ALA A 52 -11.11 6.13 -33.17
CA ALA A 52 -11.17 4.72 -32.83
C ALA A 52 -11.02 4.59 -31.31
N SER A 53 -12.14 4.43 -30.58
CA SER A 53 -12.07 3.82 -29.26
C SER A 53 -11.25 2.53 -29.41
N PRO A 54 -10.08 2.38 -28.75
CA PRO A 54 -9.34 1.14 -28.85
C PRO A 54 -10.30 0.02 -28.42
N ASN A 55 -10.50 -0.98 -29.28
CA ASN A 55 -11.35 -2.10 -28.96
C ASN A 55 -10.61 -2.92 -27.91
N ILE A 56 -10.90 -2.65 -26.64
CA ILE A 56 -10.11 -3.11 -25.49
C ILE A 56 -10.18 -4.65 -25.35
N ASP A 57 -11.18 -5.29 -25.96
CA ASP A 57 -11.29 -6.75 -25.99
C ASP A 57 -10.08 -7.43 -26.67
N ASP A 58 -9.43 -6.78 -27.65
CA ASP A 58 -8.20 -7.30 -28.27
C ASP A 58 -6.95 -7.07 -27.39
N ILE A 59 -7.02 -6.21 -26.36
CA ILE A 59 -5.91 -5.91 -25.43
C ILE A 59 -5.88 -6.93 -24.27
N PHE A 60 -7.03 -7.54 -23.95
CA PHE A 60 -7.18 -8.50 -22.85
C PHE A 60 -7.17 -9.97 -23.27
N THR A 61 -7.05 -10.29 -24.56
CA THR A 61 -7.00 -11.66 -25.08
C THR A 61 -5.60 -12.10 -25.50
N GLU A 62 -4.61 -12.03 -24.62
CA GLU A 62 -3.41 -12.87 -24.71
C GLU A 62 -2.88 -13.23 -23.31
N THR A 63 -3.67 -13.99 -22.55
CA THR A 63 -3.15 -14.64 -21.33
C THR A 63 -3.60 -16.09 -21.22
N ASP A 64 -3.56 -16.83 -22.33
CA ASP A 64 -3.48 -18.29 -22.27
C ASP A 64 -2.01 -18.70 -22.32
N GLY A 65 -1.46 -18.88 -21.13
CA GLY A 65 -0.06 -19.23 -20.93
C GLY A 65 0.28 -19.46 -19.46
N SER A 66 -0.62 -20.07 -18.69
CA SER A 66 -0.30 -20.61 -17.36
C SER A 66 0.66 -21.80 -17.50
N LEU A 67 1.92 -21.52 -17.81
CA LEU A 67 3.02 -22.44 -17.55
C LEU A 67 3.53 -22.14 -16.15
N SER A 68 2.78 -22.60 -15.15
CA SER A 68 3.34 -22.81 -13.82
C SER A 68 4.53 -23.75 -13.98
N PRO A 69 5.78 -23.32 -13.70
CA PRO A 69 6.88 -24.27 -13.67
C PRO A 69 6.59 -25.22 -12.52
N SER A 70 6.49 -26.50 -12.88
CA SER A 70 6.39 -27.64 -11.97
C SER A 70 7.33 -27.48 -10.79
N ILE A 71 6.77 -27.68 -9.60
CA ILE A 71 7.42 -27.76 -8.29
C ILE A 71 8.80 -28.43 -8.43
N SER A 72 9.86 -27.61 -8.43
CA SER A 72 11.22 -28.11 -8.25
C SER A 72 11.39 -28.42 -6.77
N TYR A 73 11.85 -29.63 -6.45
CA TYR A 73 12.05 -30.08 -5.08
C TYR A 73 12.82 -29.02 -4.25
N ASN A 74 12.14 -28.45 -3.24
CA ASN A 74 12.67 -27.49 -2.29
C ASN A 74 13.85 -28.09 -1.51
N ASP A 75 15.07 -27.90 -2.00
CA ASP A 75 16.26 -28.39 -1.30
C ASP A 75 16.63 -27.44 -0.16
N ARG A 76 16.23 -27.80 1.07
CA ARG A 76 16.59 -27.10 2.30
C ARG A 76 18.11 -26.97 2.50
N SER A 77 18.91 -27.79 1.80
CA SER A 77 20.38 -27.70 1.81
C SER A 77 20.90 -26.37 1.27
N GLN A 78 20.10 -25.67 0.44
CA GLN A 78 20.43 -24.34 -0.08
C GLN A 78 20.53 -23.29 1.04
N LEU A 79 19.87 -23.49 2.19
CA LEU A 79 19.95 -22.57 3.33
C LEU A 79 21.20 -22.82 4.17
N THR A 80 22.35 -22.49 3.60
CA THR A 80 23.64 -22.60 4.29
C THR A 80 23.78 -21.53 5.39
N PRO A 81 24.64 -21.74 6.42
CA PRO A 81 24.85 -20.74 7.46
C PRO A 81 25.35 -19.37 6.97
N SER A 82 26.06 -19.32 5.83
CA SER A 82 26.50 -18.07 5.21
C SER A 82 25.33 -17.33 4.56
N ILE A 83 24.48 -18.04 3.82
CA ILE A 83 23.25 -17.49 3.22
C ILE A 83 22.30 -16.99 4.30
N LEU A 84 22.12 -17.75 5.38
CA LEU A 84 21.29 -17.34 6.53
C LEU A 84 21.79 -16.01 7.13
N ARG A 85 23.10 -15.90 7.42
CA ARG A 85 23.70 -14.67 7.95
C ARG A 85 23.56 -13.49 6.99
N TYR A 86 23.77 -13.72 5.69
CA TYR A 86 23.57 -12.72 4.67
C TYR A 86 22.13 -12.19 4.68
N LEU A 87 21.14 -13.09 4.59
CA LEU A 87 19.72 -12.71 4.53
C LEU A 87 19.23 -12.04 5.82
N LEU A 88 19.65 -12.51 7.00
CA LEU A 88 19.31 -11.84 8.26
C LEU A 88 19.91 -10.43 8.33
N GLY A 89 21.15 -10.24 7.88
CA GLY A 89 21.75 -8.91 7.76
C GLY A 89 21.03 -8.01 6.75
N ARG A 90 20.52 -8.58 5.65
CA ARG A 90 19.68 -7.84 4.69
C ARG A 90 18.33 -7.46 5.29
N TYR A 91 17.69 -8.36 6.04
CA TYR A 91 16.44 -8.09 6.75
C TYR A 91 16.61 -6.93 7.75
N GLU A 92 17.64 -6.99 8.58
CA GLU A 92 17.94 -5.96 9.57
C GLU A 92 18.22 -4.59 8.93
N ARG A 93 18.93 -4.56 7.80
CA ARG A 93 19.26 -3.30 7.11
C ARG A 93 18.10 -2.73 6.30
N CYS A 94 17.28 -3.57 5.67
CA CYS A 94 16.32 -3.12 4.65
C CYS A 94 14.87 -3.16 5.10
N ILE A 95 14.51 -4.11 5.98
CA ILE A 95 13.11 -4.36 6.39
C ILE A 95 12.84 -3.75 7.77
N THR A 96 13.71 -4.02 8.74
CA THR A 96 13.57 -3.55 10.13
C THR A 96 13.35 -2.03 10.27
N PRO A 97 14.03 -1.14 9.52
CA PRO A 97 13.79 0.30 9.64
C PRO A 97 12.35 0.71 9.34
N GLN A 98 11.66 -0.07 8.50
CA GLN A 98 10.26 0.17 8.16
C GLN A 98 9.29 -0.69 8.95
N TYR A 99 9.67 -1.93 9.28
CA TYR A 99 8.83 -2.94 9.90
C TYR A 99 9.59 -3.65 11.02
N ALA A 100 9.68 -2.99 12.17
CA ALA A 100 10.40 -3.47 13.35
C ALA A 100 9.66 -4.60 14.09
N VAL A 101 9.30 -5.69 13.40
CA VAL A 101 8.56 -6.83 13.99
C VAL A 101 9.48 -7.76 14.76
N PHE A 102 10.64 -8.05 14.17
CA PHE A 102 11.62 -8.97 14.69
C PHE A 102 12.98 -8.29 14.64
N MET A 103 13.69 -8.27 15.76
CA MET A 103 15.10 -7.91 15.80
C MET A 103 15.89 -9.21 15.80
N PRO A 104 16.52 -9.60 14.67
CA PRO A 104 17.47 -10.68 14.72
C PRO A 104 18.60 -10.21 15.63
N GLN A 105 18.68 -10.74 16.85
CA GLN A 105 19.95 -10.77 17.54
C GLN A 105 20.80 -11.71 16.68
N LEU A 106 21.49 -11.13 15.68
CA LEU A 106 22.37 -11.78 14.70
C LEU A 106 22.96 -13.00 15.38
N LEU A 107 22.47 -14.21 15.07
CA LEU A 107 22.76 -15.47 15.78
C LEU A 107 24.11 -15.37 16.49
N ASN A 108 24.09 -14.87 17.74
CA ASN A 108 25.28 -14.25 18.31
C ASN A 108 26.28 -15.37 18.53
N HIS A 109 27.40 -15.30 17.80
CA HIS A 109 28.75 -15.84 18.01
C HIS A 109 29.00 -17.21 18.69
N ASP A 110 28.00 -17.95 19.15
CA ASP A 110 28.13 -19.10 20.06
C ASP A 110 27.95 -20.46 19.36
N GLY A 111 27.96 -20.50 18.03
CA GLY A 111 27.90 -21.79 17.31
C GLY A 111 26.58 -22.56 17.51
N ALA A 112 25.52 -21.90 18.01
CA ALA A 112 24.18 -22.46 18.03
C ALA A 112 23.71 -22.66 16.59
N SER A 113 23.91 -23.87 16.05
CA SER A 113 23.44 -24.23 14.72
C SER A 113 21.94 -23.93 14.61
N PHE A 114 21.50 -23.32 13.50
CA PHE A 114 20.08 -23.06 13.21
C PHE A 114 19.14 -24.24 13.58
N LYS A 115 19.62 -25.48 13.40
CA LYS A 115 18.93 -26.72 13.78
C LYS A 115 18.58 -26.84 15.27
N LYS A 116 19.32 -26.21 16.17
CA LYS A 116 19.15 -26.27 17.64
C LYS A 116 18.25 -25.18 18.20
N LEU A 117 17.79 -24.23 17.37
CA LEU A 117 16.90 -23.16 17.82
C LEU A 117 15.51 -23.70 18.22
N PRO A 118 14.84 -23.08 19.20
CA PRO A 118 13.42 -23.31 19.46
C PRO A 118 12.57 -23.06 18.20
N GLU A 119 11.44 -23.76 18.07
CA GLU A 119 10.59 -23.67 16.87
C GLU A 119 10.12 -22.23 16.57
N SER A 120 9.73 -21.46 17.59
CA SER A 120 9.36 -20.04 17.45
C SER A 120 10.51 -19.20 16.89
N SER A 121 11.74 -19.41 17.36
CA SER A 121 12.92 -18.69 16.87
C SER A 121 13.31 -19.12 15.44
N LYS A 122 13.17 -20.42 15.12
CA LYS A 122 13.36 -20.94 13.75
C LYS A 122 12.37 -20.31 12.79
N PHE A 123 11.10 -20.26 13.17
CA PHE A 123 10.04 -19.62 12.39
C PHE A 123 10.38 -18.16 12.11
N LYS A 124 10.71 -17.37 13.14
CA LYS A 124 11.06 -15.95 13.00
C LYS A 124 12.26 -15.75 12.06
N ALA A 125 13.30 -16.57 12.20
CA ALA A 125 14.48 -16.52 11.33
C ALA A 125 14.16 -16.92 9.87
N LEU A 126 13.39 -17.98 9.64
CA LEU A 126 12.98 -18.40 8.30
C LEU A 126 12.13 -17.33 7.61
N MET A 127 11.17 -16.73 8.32
CA MET A 127 10.37 -15.65 7.77
C MET A 127 11.20 -14.42 7.44
N ALA A 128 12.11 -14.01 8.34
CA ALA A 128 13.03 -12.90 8.06
C ALA A 128 13.90 -13.15 6.82
N CYS A 129 14.44 -14.37 6.68
CA CYS A 129 15.19 -14.78 5.51
C CYS A 129 14.33 -14.83 4.24
N GLY A 130 13.11 -15.35 4.33
CA GLY A 130 12.16 -15.40 3.22
C GLY A 130 11.81 -14.01 2.70
N ILE A 131 11.53 -13.05 3.61
CA ILE A 131 11.24 -11.66 3.26
C ILE A 131 12.46 -11.01 2.58
N ALA A 132 13.66 -11.20 3.14
CA ALA A 132 14.88 -10.66 2.56
C ALA A 132 15.17 -11.25 1.17
N ALA A 133 15.00 -12.56 1.00
CA ALA A 133 15.18 -13.24 -0.28
C ALA A 133 14.15 -12.80 -1.32
N ALA A 134 12.88 -12.63 -0.93
CA ALA A 134 11.84 -12.07 -1.79
C ALA A 134 12.22 -10.67 -2.28
N ARG A 135 12.71 -9.81 -1.39
CA ARG A 135 13.22 -8.48 -1.76
C ARG A 135 14.41 -8.55 -2.72
N GLU A 136 15.37 -9.44 -2.50
CA GLU A 136 16.50 -9.60 -3.43
C GLU A 136 16.06 -10.13 -4.80
N SER A 137 14.95 -10.87 -4.84
CA SER A 137 14.40 -11.41 -6.08
C SER A 137 13.91 -10.34 -7.06
N TYR A 138 13.62 -9.12 -6.58
CA TYR A 138 13.18 -8.01 -7.43
C TYR A 138 14.17 -7.68 -8.54
N ARG A 139 15.47 -7.79 -8.24
CA ARG A 139 16.55 -7.52 -9.21
C ARG A 139 17.26 -8.78 -9.67
N ASN A 140 17.26 -9.82 -8.85
CA ASN A 140 17.90 -11.08 -9.17
C ASN A 140 16.92 -12.23 -8.89
N PRO A 141 16.13 -12.64 -9.90
CA PRO A 141 15.10 -13.67 -9.75
C PRO A 141 15.60 -15.02 -9.18
N SER A 142 16.91 -15.29 -9.20
CA SER A 142 17.49 -16.49 -8.60
C SER A 142 17.26 -16.64 -7.09
N TRP A 143 16.90 -15.55 -6.38
CA TRP A 143 16.54 -15.60 -4.96
C TRP A 143 15.10 -16.09 -4.69
N LYS A 144 14.24 -16.08 -5.71
CA LYS A 144 12.81 -16.43 -5.56
C LYS A 144 12.57 -17.87 -5.05
N PRO A 145 13.28 -18.91 -5.55
CA PRO A 145 13.14 -20.27 -5.01
C PRO A 145 13.54 -20.37 -3.53
N LEU A 146 14.56 -19.62 -3.11
CA LEU A 146 15.00 -19.62 -1.72
C LEU A 146 13.98 -18.93 -0.80
N ALA A 147 13.36 -17.84 -1.27
CA ALA A 147 12.27 -17.17 -0.54
C ALA A 147 11.11 -18.16 -0.29
N GLN A 148 10.71 -18.89 -1.35
CA GLN A 148 9.67 -19.90 -1.27
C GLN A 148 10.05 -21.07 -0.34
N THR A 149 11.28 -21.57 -0.43
CA THR A 149 11.78 -22.63 0.46
C THR A 149 11.72 -22.20 1.93
N CYS A 150 12.12 -20.97 2.25
CA CYS A 150 12.03 -20.42 3.61
C CYS A 150 10.57 -20.33 4.07
N ARG A 151 9.68 -19.87 3.20
CA ARG A 151 8.25 -19.72 3.47
C ARG A 151 7.55 -21.05 3.72
N ASP A 152 7.87 -22.07 2.92
CA ASP A 152 7.31 -23.42 3.04
C ASP A 152 7.80 -24.09 4.32
N TRP A 153 9.09 -23.96 4.64
CA TRP A 153 9.60 -24.47 5.91
C TRP A 153 8.99 -23.74 7.11
N ALA A 154 8.78 -22.42 7.03
CA ALA A 154 8.11 -21.67 8.09
C ALA A 154 6.64 -22.11 8.26
N ASN A 155 5.94 -22.50 7.19
CA ASN A 155 4.56 -23.03 7.28
C ASN A 155 4.47 -24.29 8.14
N GLU A 156 5.50 -25.13 8.16
CA GLU A 156 5.50 -26.35 8.99
C GLU A 156 5.51 -26.02 10.50
N LEU A 157 5.97 -24.83 10.87
CA LEU A 157 6.11 -24.39 12.26
C LEU A 157 4.97 -23.46 12.71
N VAL A 158 4.11 -22.99 11.80
CA VAL A 158 3.22 -21.85 12.04
C VAL A 158 2.00 -22.19 12.91
N THR A 159 1.40 -23.35 12.71
CA THR A 159 0.14 -23.78 13.37
C THR A 159 0.21 -23.73 14.90
N PRO A 160 1.22 -24.32 15.56
CA PRO A 160 1.31 -24.24 17.03
C PRO A 160 1.52 -22.81 17.53
N ILE A 161 2.22 -21.95 16.77
CA ILE A 161 2.50 -20.56 17.14
C ILE A 161 1.24 -19.69 17.06
N ILE A 162 0.44 -19.84 16.00
CA ILE A 162 -0.80 -19.08 15.83
C ILE A 162 -1.87 -19.54 16.84
N SER A 163 -1.92 -20.85 17.13
CA SER A 163 -2.92 -21.41 18.06
C SER A 163 -2.73 -20.95 19.51
N ALA A 164 -1.55 -20.41 19.86
CA ALA A 164 -1.26 -19.93 21.21
C ALA A 164 -2.02 -18.63 21.59
N GLY A 165 -2.45 -17.84 20.61
CA GLY A 165 -3.25 -16.62 20.83
C GLY A 165 -2.57 -15.54 21.70
N ASN A 166 -1.24 -15.49 21.70
CA ASN A 166 -0.45 -14.59 22.55
C ASN A 166 0.32 -13.54 21.71
N SER A 167 1.23 -12.78 22.31
CA SER A 167 2.05 -11.78 21.59
C SER A 167 2.94 -12.37 20.49
N ASP A 168 3.39 -13.62 20.65
CA ASP A 168 4.12 -14.35 19.62
C ASP A 168 3.24 -14.67 18.39
N THR A 169 1.94 -14.89 18.59
CA THR A 169 0.97 -15.03 17.50
C THR A 169 0.95 -13.79 16.62
N LEU A 170 0.86 -12.59 17.20
CA LEU A 170 0.88 -11.35 16.41
C LEU A 170 2.22 -11.17 15.68
N THR A 171 3.33 -11.44 16.36
CA THR A 171 4.66 -11.40 15.72
C THR A 171 4.71 -12.31 14.50
N ALA A 172 4.18 -13.54 14.62
CA ALA A 172 4.15 -14.49 13.52
C ALA A 172 3.26 -14.03 12.37
N VAL A 173 2.05 -13.54 12.68
CA VAL A 173 1.11 -13.02 11.67
C VAL A 173 1.69 -11.80 10.95
N LEU A 174 2.36 -10.88 11.66
CA LEU A 174 2.99 -9.72 11.03
C LEU A 174 4.17 -10.10 10.13
N LEU A 175 4.98 -11.09 10.51
CA LEU A 175 6.04 -11.60 9.64
C LEU A 175 5.47 -12.25 8.37
N LEU A 176 4.39 -13.02 8.49
CA LEU A 176 3.67 -13.57 7.34
C LEU A 176 3.12 -12.44 6.46
N LEU A 177 2.50 -11.43 7.06
CA LEU A 177 1.95 -10.29 6.35
C LEU A 177 3.03 -9.52 5.56
N ILE A 178 4.20 -9.27 6.17
CA ILE A 178 5.32 -8.61 5.47
C ILE A 178 5.86 -9.49 4.33
N TYR A 179 5.88 -10.81 4.50
CA TYR A 179 6.23 -11.71 3.41
C TYR A 179 5.23 -11.60 2.25
N GLU A 180 3.93 -11.63 2.52
CA GLU A 180 2.91 -11.47 1.48
C GLU A 180 2.93 -10.07 0.86
N LEU A 181 3.43 -9.03 1.56
CA LEU A 181 3.69 -7.73 0.95
C LEU A 181 4.91 -7.76 0.02
N ALA A 182 5.92 -8.59 0.31
CA ALA A 182 7.11 -8.73 -0.53
C ALA A 182 6.86 -9.63 -1.75
N GLU A 183 6.14 -10.73 -1.57
CA GLU A 183 5.77 -11.70 -2.60
C GLU A 183 4.27 -12.04 -2.45
N PRO A 184 3.37 -11.23 -3.03
CA PRO A 184 1.91 -11.37 -2.89
C PRO A 184 1.31 -12.49 -3.76
N SER A 185 1.99 -13.63 -3.83
CA SER A 185 1.61 -14.76 -4.67
C SER A 185 0.36 -15.51 -4.20
N ARG A 186 0.05 -15.45 -2.89
CA ARG A 186 -1.04 -16.25 -2.29
C ARG A 186 -2.36 -15.48 -2.12
N GLY A 187 -2.33 -14.15 -2.21
CA GLY A 187 -3.52 -13.30 -2.04
C GLY A 187 -4.06 -13.23 -0.61
N VAL A 188 -3.34 -13.71 0.40
CA VAL A 188 -3.85 -13.83 1.78
C VAL A 188 -3.60 -12.60 2.67
N THR A 189 -3.16 -11.49 2.08
CA THR A 189 -2.79 -10.25 2.80
C THR A 189 -3.93 -9.75 3.69
N TRP A 190 -5.17 -9.78 3.20
CA TRP A 190 -6.33 -9.31 3.96
C TRP A 190 -6.71 -10.22 5.10
N GLU A 191 -6.64 -11.53 4.90
CA GLU A 191 -6.97 -12.52 5.92
C GLU A 191 -5.95 -12.46 7.07
N LEU A 192 -4.68 -12.24 6.74
CA LEU A 192 -3.62 -11.99 7.72
C LEU A 192 -3.80 -10.65 8.44
N LEU A 193 -4.20 -9.59 7.73
CA LEU A 193 -4.49 -8.30 8.35
C LEU A 193 -5.66 -8.39 9.34
N ASP A 194 -6.75 -9.07 8.95
CA ASP A 194 -7.92 -9.29 9.80
C ASP A 194 -7.60 -10.20 10.99
N LEU A 195 -6.74 -11.20 10.80
CA LEU A 195 -6.24 -12.03 11.89
C LEU A 195 -5.38 -11.22 12.87
N ALA A 196 -4.48 -10.37 12.37
CA ALA A 196 -3.66 -9.49 13.20
C ALA A 196 -4.53 -8.53 14.02
N ALA A 197 -5.48 -7.84 13.37
CA ALA A 197 -6.40 -6.93 14.03
C ALA A 197 -7.23 -7.64 15.11
N ARG A 198 -7.79 -8.82 14.82
CA ARG A 198 -8.53 -9.63 15.81
C ARG A 198 -7.65 -10.07 16.98
N THR A 199 -6.40 -10.46 16.72
CA THR A 199 -5.44 -10.82 17.76
C THR A 199 -5.19 -9.63 18.70
N CYS A 200 -4.99 -8.44 18.15
CA CYS A 200 -4.83 -7.21 18.94
C CYS A 200 -6.08 -6.87 19.78
N LEU A 201 -7.27 -7.12 19.24
CA LEU A 201 -8.52 -6.95 19.97
C LEU A 201 -8.66 -7.96 21.11
N GLN A 202 -8.38 -9.24 20.85
CA GLN A 202 -8.42 -10.33 21.84
C GLN A 202 -7.43 -10.10 22.99
N LEU A 203 -6.25 -9.55 22.68
CA LEU A 203 -5.24 -9.22 23.69
C LEU A 203 -5.54 -7.92 24.46
N GLY A 204 -6.62 -7.19 24.11
CA GLY A 204 -6.99 -5.94 24.78
C GLY A 204 -6.10 -4.74 24.43
N TRP A 205 -5.19 -4.87 23.46
CA TRP A 205 -4.20 -3.82 23.13
C TRP A 205 -4.81 -2.55 22.53
N HIS A 206 -6.04 -2.65 22.02
CA HIS A 206 -6.82 -1.51 21.55
C HIS A 206 -7.28 -0.55 22.67
N GLN A 207 -7.30 -1.02 23.92
CA GLN A 207 -7.73 -0.26 25.11
C GLN A 207 -6.55 0.32 25.90
N ALA A 208 -5.31 0.15 25.41
CA ALA A 208 -4.11 0.61 26.07
C ALA A 208 -4.26 2.10 26.45
N PRO A 209 -4.21 2.46 27.74
CA PRO A 209 -4.39 3.84 28.14
C PRO A 209 -3.24 4.67 27.57
N LEU A 210 -3.58 5.84 27.03
CA LEU A 210 -2.64 6.95 26.88
C LEU A 210 -1.99 7.13 28.26
N VAL A 211 -0.70 6.80 28.39
CA VAL A 211 0.00 6.82 29.68
C VAL A 211 -0.34 8.11 30.43
N PRO A 212 -0.84 8.06 31.68
CA PRO A 212 -1.00 9.27 32.47
C PRO A 212 0.39 9.85 32.70
N ILE A 213 0.59 11.10 32.29
CA ILE A 213 1.78 11.88 32.62
C ILE A 213 1.97 11.77 34.14
N ALA A 214 3.12 11.21 34.55
CA ALA A 214 3.51 11.15 35.95
C ALA A 214 3.58 12.57 36.50
N GLY A 215 2.56 12.95 37.26
CA GLY A 215 2.41 14.32 37.73
C GLY A 215 1.15 14.53 38.56
N ARG A 216 0.89 13.68 39.55
CA ARG A 216 0.13 14.03 40.76
C ARG A 216 0.29 12.94 41.81
N ALA A 217 1.22 13.17 42.73
CA ALA A 217 1.13 12.58 44.06
C ALA A 217 -0.17 13.08 44.71
N GLY A 218 -0.97 12.16 45.24
CA GLY A 218 -2.20 12.48 45.96
C GLY A 218 -2.95 11.20 46.30
N GLN A 219 -2.92 10.86 47.58
CA GLN A 219 -3.67 9.77 48.21
C GLN A 219 -5.16 9.84 47.86
N ASP A 220 -5.80 8.70 47.60
CA ASP A 220 -6.80 8.17 48.53
C ASP A 220 -7.24 6.75 48.16
N GLY A 221 -7.43 5.95 49.21
CA GLY A 221 -7.88 4.57 49.13
C GLY A 221 -9.36 4.47 48.75
N GLY A 222 -9.63 3.71 47.71
CA GLY A 222 -10.96 3.28 47.30
C GLY A 222 -10.84 1.99 46.51
N GLN A 223 -11.26 0.88 47.12
CA GLN A 223 -11.50 -0.39 46.44
C GLN A 223 -12.61 -0.18 45.41
N ASP A 224 -12.28 -0.20 44.11
CA ASP A 224 -13.26 -0.39 43.05
C ASP A 224 -12.74 -1.40 42.02
N ASN A 225 -13.43 -2.54 41.97
CA ASN A 225 -13.34 -3.54 40.91
C ASN A 225 -13.92 -2.94 39.61
N MET A 226 -13.10 -2.25 38.82
CA MET A 226 -13.44 -1.97 37.41
C MET A 226 -12.17 -1.69 36.61
N SER A 227 -11.92 -2.55 35.62
CA SER A 227 -10.93 -2.37 34.55
C SER A 227 -9.47 -2.30 35.03
N ARG A 228 -8.82 -3.46 35.18
CA ARG A 228 -7.35 -3.56 35.17
C ARG A 228 -6.85 -2.82 33.93
N ALA A 229 -6.36 -1.60 34.09
CA ALA A 229 -5.76 -0.82 33.02
C ALA A 229 -4.65 -1.67 32.37
N HIS A 230 -4.93 -2.20 31.18
CA HIS A 230 -3.95 -3.00 30.45
C HIS A 230 -2.89 -2.05 29.92
N THR A 231 -1.76 -1.95 30.62
CA THR A 231 -0.61 -1.17 30.17
C THR A 231 0.08 -1.92 29.03
N CYS A 232 0.08 -1.32 27.85
CA CYS A 232 0.79 -1.81 26.67
C CYS A 232 2.30 -1.57 26.87
N GLY A 233 3.11 -2.62 26.79
CA GLY A 233 4.57 -2.50 26.86
C GLY A 233 5.16 -1.95 25.55
N PRO A 234 6.49 -1.73 25.53
CA PRO A 234 7.17 -1.17 24.36
C PRO A 234 7.11 -2.10 23.13
N ASP A 235 7.11 -3.41 23.33
CA ASP A 235 7.03 -4.38 22.24
C ASP A 235 5.64 -4.40 21.60
N GLU A 236 4.59 -4.31 22.40
CA GLU A 236 3.20 -4.25 21.94
C GLU A 236 2.93 -2.96 21.15
N ILE A 237 3.40 -1.82 21.65
CA ILE A 237 3.33 -0.53 20.93
C ILE A 237 4.05 -0.63 19.58
N ARG A 238 5.23 -1.27 19.55
CA ARG A 238 6.00 -1.47 18.31
C ARG A 238 5.23 -2.33 17.30
N LEU A 239 4.68 -3.47 17.72
CA LEU A 239 3.93 -4.36 16.81
C LEU A 239 2.64 -3.70 16.30
N MET A 240 1.92 -2.98 17.16
CA MET A 240 0.73 -2.22 16.76
C MET A 240 1.04 -1.11 15.77
N SER A 241 2.16 -0.39 15.96
CA SER A 241 2.62 0.63 15.02
C SER A 241 2.93 0.03 13.64
N VAL A 242 3.56 -1.15 13.59
CA VAL A 242 3.78 -1.88 12.35
C VAL A 242 2.47 -2.27 11.68
N LEU A 243 1.52 -2.84 12.43
CA LEU A 243 0.21 -3.22 11.89
C LEU A 243 -0.52 -2.02 11.27
N ARG A 244 -0.57 -0.89 11.98
CA ARG A 244 -1.19 0.36 11.48
C ARG A 244 -0.51 0.89 10.24
N LYS A 245 0.83 0.83 10.19
CA LYS A 245 1.58 1.25 9.01
C LYS A 245 1.26 0.41 7.78
N ILE A 246 1.09 -0.91 7.96
CA ILE A 246 0.67 -1.81 6.89
C ILE A 246 -0.78 -1.51 6.48
N GLU A 247 -1.70 -1.42 7.43
CA GLU A 247 -3.12 -1.10 7.16
C GLU A 247 -3.25 0.23 6.41
N GLY A 248 -2.68 1.32 6.93
CA GLY A 248 -2.75 2.64 6.30
C GLY A 248 -2.16 2.66 4.90
N SER A 249 -1.06 1.90 4.67
CA SER A 249 -0.50 1.75 3.33
C SER A 249 -1.38 0.97 2.37
N LEU A 250 -2.21 0.05 2.85
CA LEU A 250 -3.15 -0.69 2.01
C LEU A 250 -4.42 0.15 1.78
N GLN A 251 -4.83 0.99 2.74
CA GLN A 251 -5.97 1.89 2.57
C GLN A 251 -5.79 2.86 1.40
N THR A 252 -4.57 3.37 1.16
CA THR A 252 -4.31 4.28 0.03
C THR A 252 -4.44 3.61 -1.33
N ILE A 253 -4.39 2.27 -1.39
CA ILE A 253 -4.47 1.49 -2.62
C ILE A 253 -5.91 1.00 -2.85
N PHE A 254 -6.54 0.49 -1.78
CA PHE A 254 -7.79 -0.28 -1.88
C PHE A 254 -9.03 0.42 -1.31
N SER A 255 -8.89 1.58 -0.68
CA SER A 255 -10.01 2.33 -0.08
C SER A 255 -10.84 1.53 0.93
N ARG A 256 -10.23 0.55 1.61
CA ARG A 256 -10.90 -0.27 2.64
C ARG A 256 -11.06 0.51 3.97
N PRO A 257 -12.21 0.41 4.67
CA PRO A 257 -12.34 0.94 6.02
C PRO A 257 -11.31 0.31 6.98
N SER A 258 -10.73 1.10 7.89
CA SER A 258 -9.77 0.56 8.87
C SER A 258 -10.51 -0.07 10.04
N MET A 259 -10.07 -1.27 10.43
CA MET A 259 -10.60 -1.99 11.58
C MET A 259 -10.07 -1.41 12.91
N LEU A 260 -9.00 -0.62 12.85
CA LEU A 260 -8.33 -0.03 14.00
C LEU A 260 -8.62 1.46 14.19
N SER A 261 -9.50 2.06 13.38
CA SER A 261 -9.81 3.50 13.38
C SER A 261 -10.29 4.06 14.73
N GLY A 262 -10.81 3.21 15.62
CA GLY A 262 -11.25 3.59 16.97
C GLY A 262 -10.20 3.41 18.08
N SER A 263 -9.05 2.80 17.78
CA SER A 263 -8.03 2.52 18.79
C SER A 263 -7.18 3.78 19.07
N LYS A 264 -7.07 4.18 20.34
CA LYS A 264 -6.28 5.36 20.76
C LYS A 264 -4.98 4.87 21.39
N LEU A 265 -3.95 4.61 20.59
CA LEU A 265 -2.64 4.23 21.12
C LEU A 265 -1.87 5.46 21.62
N PRO A 266 -0.94 5.30 22.59
CA PRO A 266 -0.15 6.38 23.19
C PRO A 266 0.73 7.17 22.21
N THR A 267 1.00 6.62 21.02
CA THR A 267 1.93 7.19 20.04
C THR A 267 1.25 7.35 18.69
N THR A 268 0.41 8.37 18.55
CA THR A 268 -0.05 8.79 17.22
C THR A 268 1.16 9.32 16.45
N SER A 269 1.79 8.45 15.66
CA SER A 269 2.87 8.85 14.75
C SER A 269 2.33 9.83 13.70
N GLU A 270 3.18 10.73 13.19
CA GLU A 270 2.80 11.65 12.10
C GLU A 270 2.20 10.90 10.89
N SER A 271 2.73 9.72 10.57
CA SER A 271 2.20 8.84 9.53
C SER A 271 0.75 8.41 9.80
N GLU A 272 0.38 8.14 11.04
CA GLU A 272 -0.99 7.76 11.40
C GLU A 272 -1.96 8.93 11.21
N THR A 273 -1.56 10.13 11.65
CA THR A 273 -2.36 11.34 11.44
C THR A 273 -2.58 11.59 9.95
N LEU A 274 -1.55 11.36 9.12
CA LEU A 274 -1.65 11.48 7.66
C LEU A 274 -2.56 10.42 7.04
N TYR A 275 -2.51 9.15 7.46
CA TYR A 275 -3.44 8.13 6.94
C TYR A 275 -4.88 8.38 7.37
N ASN A 276 -5.11 8.88 8.59
CA ASN A 276 -6.42 9.31 9.04
C ASN A 276 -6.94 10.51 8.23
N LEU A 277 -6.06 11.48 7.96
CA LEU A 277 -6.37 12.63 7.10
C LEU A 277 -6.70 12.19 5.67
N TYR A 278 -5.92 11.26 5.11
CA TYR A 278 -6.20 10.64 3.83
C TYR A 278 -7.58 9.97 3.81
N ALA A 279 -7.91 9.17 4.82
CA ALA A 279 -9.20 8.49 4.90
C ALA A 279 -10.37 9.48 4.98
N ARG A 280 -10.22 10.56 5.75
CA ARG A 280 -11.22 11.64 5.85
C ARG A 280 -11.40 12.37 4.52
N ILE A 281 -10.29 12.74 3.86
CA ILE A 281 -10.35 13.38 2.54
C ILE A 281 -11.01 12.42 1.54
N SER A 282 -10.59 11.16 1.49
CA SER A 282 -11.17 10.17 0.59
C SER A 282 -12.68 9.97 0.80
N ASP A 283 -13.16 9.92 2.05
CA ASP A 283 -14.59 9.85 2.36
C ASP A 283 -15.36 11.12 1.94
N GLN A 284 -14.75 12.30 2.08
CA GLN A 284 -15.38 13.54 1.62
C GLN A 284 -15.42 13.64 0.09
N LEU A 285 -14.35 13.22 -0.58
CA LEU A 285 -14.25 13.31 -2.04
C LEU A 285 -15.12 12.25 -2.72
N TYR A 286 -15.07 11.00 -2.24
CA TYR A 286 -15.60 9.82 -2.94
C TYR A 286 -16.58 8.97 -2.14
N GLY A 287 -16.73 9.25 -0.85
CA GLY A 287 -17.65 8.55 0.03
C GLY A 287 -18.86 9.42 0.35
N ARG A 288 -19.14 9.59 1.64
CA ARG A 288 -20.34 10.30 2.11
C ARG A 288 -20.40 11.78 1.73
N GLY A 289 -19.25 12.42 1.52
CA GLY A 289 -19.23 13.84 1.13
C GLY A 289 -19.68 14.06 -0.31
N GLY A 290 -19.57 13.06 -1.18
CA GLY A 290 -20.09 13.09 -2.54
C GLY A 290 -19.55 14.22 -3.42
N VAL A 291 -18.42 14.85 -3.07
CA VAL A 291 -17.93 16.04 -3.79
C VAL A 291 -17.60 15.72 -5.24
N TYR A 292 -17.02 14.55 -5.50
CA TYR A 292 -16.74 14.10 -6.87
C TYR A 292 -18.02 13.89 -7.68
N GLU A 293 -19.02 13.21 -7.12
CA GLU A 293 -20.29 12.90 -7.79
C GLU A 293 -21.14 14.16 -8.03
N ALA A 294 -21.20 15.05 -7.04
CA ALA A 294 -21.92 16.32 -7.12
C ALA A 294 -21.17 17.39 -7.93
N GLN A 295 -19.94 17.10 -8.40
CA GLN A 295 -19.02 18.08 -9.01
C GLN A 295 -18.81 19.32 -8.13
N GLY A 296 -18.85 19.12 -6.81
CA GLY A 296 -18.75 20.17 -5.81
C GLY A 296 -17.39 20.87 -5.84
N CYS A 297 -17.36 22.09 -5.32
CA CYS A 297 -16.11 22.85 -5.19
C CYS A 297 -15.29 22.32 -4.00
N PRO A 298 -14.00 21.94 -4.17
CA PRO A 298 -13.17 21.49 -3.06
C PRO A 298 -12.77 22.61 -2.09
N PHE A 299 -13.00 23.88 -2.46
CA PHE A 299 -12.71 25.07 -1.65
C PHE A 299 -13.89 25.50 -0.76
N VAL A 300 -14.83 24.60 -0.48
CA VAL A 300 -15.98 24.88 0.37
C VAL A 300 -16.16 23.76 1.39
N GLY A 301 -16.51 24.11 2.63
CA GLY A 301 -16.92 23.17 3.66
C GLY A 301 -15.76 22.37 4.28
N GLU A 302 -16.01 21.09 4.57
CA GLU A 302 -15.04 20.25 5.28
C GLU A 302 -13.78 19.98 4.44
N VAL A 303 -13.90 19.86 3.11
CA VAL A 303 -12.77 19.61 2.22
C VAL A 303 -11.73 20.72 2.31
N GLU A 304 -12.14 21.99 2.32
CA GLU A 304 -11.24 23.13 2.47
C GLU A 304 -10.48 23.06 3.81
N THR A 305 -11.18 22.73 4.88
CA THR A 305 -10.59 22.58 6.22
C THR A 305 -9.55 21.47 6.25
N LEU A 306 -9.83 20.34 5.59
CA LEU A 306 -8.91 19.21 5.48
C LEU A 306 -7.70 19.54 4.58
N MET A 307 -7.88 20.31 3.52
CA MET A 307 -6.78 20.81 2.68
C MET A 307 -5.84 21.71 3.48
N HIS A 308 -6.39 22.62 4.29
CA HIS A 308 -5.59 23.47 5.18
C HIS A 308 -4.83 22.66 6.24
N LEU A 309 -5.46 21.61 6.78
CA LEU A 309 -4.78 20.71 7.70
C LEU A 309 -3.64 19.97 6.99
N LEU A 310 -3.84 19.53 5.74
CA LEU A 310 -2.82 18.86 4.94
C LEU A 310 -1.61 19.77 4.66
N ASP A 311 -1.82 21.08 4.52
CA ASP A 311 -0.74 22.07 4.37
C ASP A 311 0.17 22.19 5.60
N THR A 312 -0.31 21.81 6.78
CA THR A 312 0.50 21.87 8.00
C THR A 312 1.53 20.74 8.10
N PHE A 313 1.38 19.68 7.30
CA PHE A 313 2.29 18.54 7.30
C PHE A 313 3.49 18.78 6.39
N HIS A 314 4.63 18.20 6.76
CA HIS A 314 5.81 18.25 5.91
C HIS A 314 5.53 17.54 4.57
N THR A 315 5.64 18.28 3.46
CA THR A 315 5.36 17.79 2.10
C THR A 315 6.22 16.59 1.69
N GLN A 316 7.31 16.30 2.42
CA GLN A 316 8.19 15.19 2.11
C GLN A 316 7.56 13.80 2.36
N HIS A 317 6.58 13.68 3.27
CA HIS A 317 6.01 12.38 3.63
C HIS A 317 5.18 11.78 2.48
N PRO A 318 5.41 10.51 2.05
CA PRO A 318 4.71 9.92 0.92
C PRO A 318 3.18 9.90 1.03
N ALA A 319 2.63 9.68 2.24
CA ALA A 319 1.18 9.72 2.44
C ALA A 319 0.58 11.12 2.23
N ALA A 320 1.31 12.20 2.51
CA ALA A 320 0.85 13.55 2.23
C ALA A 320 0.76 13.79 0.71
N LYS A 321 1.77 13.33 -0.03
CA LYS A 321 1.78 13.35 -1.51
C LYS A 321 0.62 12.54 -2.08
N GLU A 322 0.40 11.31 -1.61
CA GLU A 322 -0.74 10.46 -2.00
C GLU A 322 -2.09 11.15 -1.74
N THR A 323 -2.19 11.88 -0.62
CA THR A 323 -3.39 12.63 -0.26
C THR A 323 -3.63 13.82 -1.19
N TRP A 324 -2.59 14.59 -1.53
CA TRP A 324 -2.72 15.66 -2.53
C TRP A 324 -3.11 15.12 -3.90
N ILE A 325 -2.46 14.04 -4.33
CA ILE A 325 -2.73 13.39 -5.61
C ILE A 325 -4.18 12.93 -5.69
N SER A 326 -4.79 12.51 -4.57
CA SER A 326 -6.21 12.10 -4.51
C SER A 326 -7.21 13.16 -4.98
N PHE A 327 -6.82 14.42 -5.16
CA PHE A 327 -7.68 15.46 -5.74
C PHE A 327 -7.75 15.43 -7.29
N LEU A 328 -6.95 14.61 -7.97
CA LEU A 328 -6.89 14.56 -9.44
C LEU A 328 -8.27 14.44 -10.11
N PRO A 329 -9.14 13.48 -9.75
CA PRO A 329 -10.47 13.37 -10.37
C PRO A 329 -11.32 14.63 -10.24
N ILE A 330 -11.24 15.34 -9.11
CA ILE A 330 -11.96 16.60 -8.89
C ILE A 330 -11.34 17.72 -9.73
N CYS A 331 -10.00 17.78 -9.81
CA CYS A 331 -9.29 18.72 -10.66
C CYS A 331 -9.70 18.64 -12.13
N PHE A 332 -10.05 17.43 -12.57
CA PHE A 332 -10.50 17.10 -13.90
C PHE A 332 -11.98 17.42 -14.12
N THR A 333 -12.89 16.96 -13.27
CA THR A 333 -14.35 17.07 -13.49
C THR A 333 -14.95 18.41 -13.08
N HIS A 334 -14.36 19.10 -12.10
CA HIS A 334 -14.95 20.32 -11.55
C HIS A 334 -14.94 21.47 -12.56
N LYS A 335 -16.13 22.02 -12.82
CA LYS A 335 -16.32 23.25 -13.59
C LYS A 335 -16.07 24.46 -12.70
N GLN A 336 -15.33 25.44 -13.22
CA GLN A 336 -14.95 26.62 -12.47
C GLN A 336 -16.19 27.34 -11.90
N CYS A 337 -16.14 27.68 -10.60
CA CYS A 337 -17.22 28.32 -9.87
C CYS A 337 -16.72 29.57 -9.11
N LEU A 338 -17.65 30.36 -8.55
CA LEU A 338 -17.34 31.62 -7.85
C LEU A 338 -16.30 31.47 -6.73
N PHE A 339 -16.26 30.32 -6.05
CA PHE A 339 -15.34 30.05 -4.93
C PHE A 339 -13.92 29.71 -5.38
N CYS A 340 -13.77 29.11 -6.57
CA CYS A 340 -12.47 28.66 -7.08
C CYS A 340 -11.96 29.52 -8.26
N PHE A 341 -12.74 30.52 -8.67
CA PHE A 341 -12.42 31.48 -9.73
C PHE A 341 -11.55 32.65 -9.23
N GLN A 342 -11.47 32.88 -7.91
CA GLN A 342 -10.78 34.02 -7.31
C GLN A 342 -9.23 33.90 -7.36
N GLU A 343 -8.66 33.67 -8.54
CA GLU A 343 -7.23 33.70 -8.75
C GLU A 343 -6.76 35.14 -8.98
N ALA A 344 -6.08 35.71 -7.98
CA ALA A 344 -5.01 36.66 -8.26
C ALA A 344 -3.81 35.87 -8.83
N ASP A 345 -2.97 36.47 -9.67
CA ASP A 345 -1.77 35.85 -10.28
C ASP A 345 -0.69 35.40 -9.25
N GLU A 346 -1.02 35.29 -7.97
CA GLU A 346 -0.12 34.86 -6.91
C GLU A 346 0.00 33.33 -6.84
N ASP A 347 1.24 32.83 -6.72
CA ASP A 347 1.53 31.39 -6.64
C ASP A 347 0.97 30.70 -5.37
N ASN A 348 0.50 31.48 -4.39
CA ASN A 348 -0.15 31.00 -3.16
C ASN A 348 -1.68 31.23 -3.15
N ALA A 349 -2.28 31.64 -4.28
CA ALA A 349 -3.71 31.90 -4.34
C ALA A 349 -4.55 30.62 -4.19
N LYS A 350 -5.68 30.73 -3.49
CA LYS A 350 -6.70 29.67 -3.42
C LYS A 350 -7.42 29.59 -4.76
N GLY A 351 -7.27 28.46 -5.47
CA GLY A 351 -7.91 28.30 -6.78
C GLY A 351 -7.59 26.97 -7.46
N MET A 352 -8.39 26.63 -8.48
CA MET A 352 -8.24 25.36 -9.19
C MET A 352 -6.90 25.25 -9.92
N LYS A 353 -6.34 26.35 -10.45
CA LYS A 353 -5.03 26.36 -11.11
C LYS A 353 -3.92 26.00 -10.12
N THR A 354 -3.98 26.55 -8.90
CA THR A 354 -3.01 26.24 -7.83
C THR A 354 -3.14 24.79 -7.40
N LEU A 355 -4.38 24.29 -7.20
CA LEU A 355 -4.60 22.88 -6.84
C LEU A 355 -4.11 21.92 -7.93
N ARG A 356 -4.37 22.20 -9.21
CA ARG A 356 -3.86 21.41 -10.34
C ARG A 356 -2.33 21.37 -10.38
N ARG A 357 -1.67 22.54 -10.26
CA ARG A 357 -0.20 22.62 -10.18
C ARG A 357 0.35 21.81 -9.01
N LYS A 358 -0.32 21.89 -7.85
CA LYS A 358 0.06 21.14 -6.65
C LYS A 358 -0.09 19.63 -6.83
N VAL A 359 -1.20 19.16 -7.39
CA VAL A 359 -1.41 17.73 -7.71
C VAL A 359 -0.27 17.19 -8.60
N VAL A 360 0.07 17.91 -9.67
CA VAL A 360 1.15 17.52 -10.59
C VAL A 360 2.52 17.55 -9.92
N SER A 361 2.81 18.60 -9.15
CA SER A 361 4.07 18.71 -8.40
C SER A 361 4.24 17.57 -7.39
N GLN A 362 3.20 17.28 -6.61
CA GLN A 362 3.22 16.19 -5.62
C GLN A 362 3.34 14.81 -6.29
N ALA A 363 2.76 14.62 -7.48
CA ALA A 363 2.94 13.42 -8.29
C ALA A 363 4.40 13.22 -8.75
N SER A 364 5.04 14.27 -9.25
CA SER A 364 6.46 14.26 -9.64
C SER A 364 7.38 13.91 -8.46
N GLU A 365 7.15 14.52 -7.29
CA GLU A 365 7.90 14.22 -6.08
C GLU A 365 7.65 12.78 -5.58
N LEU A 366 6.42 12.27 -5.69
CA LEU A 366 6.09 10.91 -5.28
C LEU A 366 6.84 9.89 -6.16
N ILE A 367 6.80 10.04 -7.48
CA ILE A 367 7.56 9.19 -8.41
C ILE A 367 9.05 9.23 -8.09
N SER A 368 9.60 10.43 -7.89
CA SER A 368 11.02 10.60 -7.54
C SER A 368 11.38 9.86 -6.25
N THR A 369 10.51 9.94 -5.23
CA THR A 369 10.72 9.27 -3.94
C THR A 369 10.64 7.75 -4.07
N VAL A 370 9.65 7.24 -4.83
CA VAL A 370 9.46 5.80 -5.07
C VAL A 370 10.61 5.24 -5.89
N HIS A 371 11.05 5.96 -6.93
CA HIS A 371 12.18 5.58 -7.78
C HIS A 371 13.49 5.50 -6.99
N ALA A 372 13.76 6.48 -6.12
CA ALA A 372 14.91 6.46 -5.25
C ALA A 372 14.90 5.24 -4.30
N CYS A 373 13.74 4.94 -3.71
CA CYS A 373 13.55 3.77 -2.85
C CYS A 373 13.72 2.45 -3.63
N ALA A 374 13.15 2.36 -4.85
CA ALA A 374 13.28 1.21 -5.74
C ALA A 374 14.72 0.97 -6.18
N SER A 375 15.48 2.04 -6.39
CA SER A 375 16.88 2.03 -6.84
C SER A 375 17.88 1.85 -5.70
N SER A 376 17.47 2.12 -4.46
CA SER A 376 18.30 1.97 -3.28
C SER A 376 18.59 0.49 -2.95
N PRO A 377 19.86 0.13 -2.66
CA PRO A 377 20.20 -1.20 -2.17
C PRO A 377 19.82 -1.40 -0.70
N HIS A 378 19.38 -0.36 0.01
CA HIS A 378 19.10 -0.40 1.45
C HIS A 378 17.62 -0.20 1.79
N ASP A 379 16.81 0.20 0.82
CA ASP A 379 15.38 0.38 1.06
C ASP A 379 14.56 -0.84 0.64
N PHE A 380 13.35 -0.89 1.20
CA PHE A 380 12.32 -1.85 0.90
C PHE A 380 11.03 -1.13 0.56
N ILE A 381 10.43 -1.49 -0.57
CA ILE A 381 9.08 -1.09 -0.92
C ILE A 381 8.33 -2.32 -1.45
N PRO A 382 7.15 -2.66 -0.91
CA PRO A 382 6.30 -3.72 -1.45
C PRO A 382 5.97 -3.49 -2.93
N PRO A 383 5.95 -4.53 -3.80
CA PRO A 383 5.71 -4.37 -5.23
C PRO A 383 4.39 -3.69 -5.54
N ILE A 384 3.30 -4.14 -4.92
CA ILE A 384 1.95 -3.55 -5.09
C ILE A 384 1.97 -2.06 -4.72
N LYS A 385 2.68 -1.69 -3.65
CA LYS A 385 2.80 -0.29 -3.20
C LYS A 385 3.63 0.55 -4.16
N ALA A 386 4.75 0.03 -4.65
CA ALA A 386 5.59 0.71 -5.62
C ALA A 386 4.83 0.94 -6.94
N SER A 387 4.21 -0.11 -7.48
CA SER A 387 3.41 -0.05 -8.70
C SER A 387 2.23 0.90 -8.56
N SER A 388 1.46 0.80 -7.47
CA SER A 388 0.30 1.67 -7.24
C SER A 388 0.70 3.15 -7.17
N ARG A 389 1.74 3.50 -6.41
CA ARG A 389 2.23 4.88 -6.28
C ARG A 389 2.77 5.44 -7.58
N ALA A 390 3.56 4.65 -8.31
CA ALA A 390 4.08 5.07 -9.61
C ALA A 390 2.92 5.31 -10.59
N PHE A 391 1.97 4.38 -10.63
CA PHE A 391 0.83 4.45 -11.55
C PHE A 391 -0.08 5.66 -11.30
N ILE A 392 -0.53 5.90 -10.06
CA ILE A 392 -1.42 7.04 -9.77
C ILE A 392 -0.73 8.39 -10.01
N ALA A 393 0.56 8.48 -9.70
CA ALA A 393 1.35 9.68 -9.96
C ALA A 393 1.58 9.87 -11.46
N GLY A 394 1.88 8.78 -12.19
CA GLY A 394 2.02 8.79 -13.64
C GLY A 394 0.74 9.27 -14.32
N CYS A 395 -0.42 8.75 -13.90
CA CYS A 395 -1.73 9.19 -14.40
C CYS A 395 -1.99 10.67 -14.13
N SER A 396 -1.56 11.19 -12.97
CA SER A 396 -1.70 12.62 -12.64
C SER A 396 -0.85 13.51 -13.53
N ILE A 397 0.39 13.10 -13.80
CA ILE A 397 1.30 13.83 -14.70
C ILE A 397 0.77 13.78 -16.14
N ALA A 398 0.40 12.59 -16.63
CA ALA A 398 -0.14 12.42 -17.98
C ALA A 398 -1.43 13.25 -18.18
N THR A 399 -2.34 13.25 -17.19
CA THR A 399 -3.53 14.11 -17.20
C THR A 399 -3.15 15.59 -17.24
N GLY A 400 -2.17 16.00 -16.42
CA GLY A 400 -1.68 17.37 -16.38
C GLY A 400 -1.07 17.83 -17.70
N ILE A 401 -0.34 16.96 -18.41
CA ILE A 401 0.21 17.24 -19.75
C ILE A 401 -0.93 17.36 -20.76
N SER A 402 -1.82 16.36 -20.83
CA SER A 402 -2.94 16.33 -21.78
C SER A 402 -3.87 17.56 -21.63
N LYS A 403 -4.16 17.96 -20.38
CA LYS A 403 -4.98 19.15 -20.10
C LYS A 403 -4.20 20.46 -20.01
N LYS A 404 -2.92 20.46 -20.40
CA LYS A 404 -2.05 21.65 -20.45
C LYS A 404 -1.93 22.39 -19.11
N TRP A 405 -1.97 21.66 -17.99
CA TRP A 405 -1.67 22.19 -16.66
C TRP A 405 -0.16 22.29 -16.42
N THR A 406 0.62 21.50 -17.14
CA THR A 406 2.09 21.48 -17.14
C THR A 406 2.62 21.19 -18.54
N LEU A 407 3.91 21.37 -18.76
CA LEU A 407 4.59 21.07 -20.02
C LEU A 407 5.17 19.65 -19.98
N ALA A 408 5.06 18.91 -21.09
CA ALA A 408 5.61 17.55 -21.22
C ALA A 408 7.12 17.49 -20.94
N GLN A 409 7.87 18.49 -21.44
CA GLN A 409 9.32 18.59 -21.29
C GLN A 409 9.75 18.64 -19.81
N SER A 410 8.93 19.24 -18.94
CA SER A 410 9.23 19.32 -17.50
C SER A 410 9.13 17.98 -16.79
N HIS A 411 8.45 16.99 -17.37
CA HIS A 411 8.13 15.71 -16.73
C HIS A 411 8.58 14.47 -17.50
N ALA A 412 9.34 14.62 -18.59
CA ALA A 412 9.87 13.48 -19.35
C ALA A 412 10.62 12.48 -18.46
N LYS A 413 11.45 12.97 -17.52
CA LYS A 413 12.15 12.13 -16.54
C LYS A 413 11.20 11.39 -15.59
N ASP A 414 10.10 12.01 -15.21
CA ASP A 414 9.12 11.40 -14.31
C ASP A 414 8.34 10.27 -14.99
N LEU A 415 7.98 10.45 -16.27
CA LEU A 415 7.34 9.40 -17.08
C LEU A 415 8.27 8.18 -17.27
N ILE A 416 9.56 8.42 -17.51
CA ILE A 416 10.58 7.36 -17.60
C ILE A 416 10.68 6.62 -16.26
N ARG A 417 10.84 7.35 -15.15
CA ARG A 417 10.90 6.75 -13.80
C ARG A 417 9.67 5.92 -13.47
N CYS A 418 8.48 6.40 -13.81
CA CYS A 418 7.23 5.65 -13.65
C CYS A 418 7.30 4.32 -14.40
N THR A 419 7.73 4.35 -15.66
CA THR A 419 7.89 3.16 -16.51
C THR A 419 8.89 2.18 -15.92
N GLU A 420 10.04 2.65 -15.43
CA GLU A 420 11.06 1.82 -14.79
C GLU A 420 10.55 1.14 -13.52
N ILE A 421 9.82 1.86 -12.66
CA ILE A 421 9.22 1.30 -11.44
C ILE A 421 8.21 0.22 -11.82
N LEU A 422 7.30 0.50 -12.75
CA LEU A 422 6.28 -0.45 -13.16
C LEU A 422 6.90 -1.69 -13.79
N ALA A 423 7.87 -1.54 -14.70
CA ALA A 423 8.57 -2.67 -15.31
C ALA A 423 9.34 -3.53 -14.29
N LEU A 424 9.89 -2.90 -13.24
CA LEU A 424 10.61 -3.63 -12.18
C LEU A 424 9.66 -4.41 -11.26
N PHE A 425 8.53 -3.83 -10.87
CA PHE A 425 7.68 -4.38 -9.80
C PHE A 425 6.43 -5.13 -10.28
N ALA A 426 5.88 -4.80 -11.45
CA ALA A 426 4.71 -5.48 -12.01
C ALA A 426 4.85 -7.01 -12.08
N PRO A 427 6.00 -7.59 -12.51
CA PRO A 427 6.11 -9.04 -12.67
C PRO A 427 6.11 -9.84 -11.36
N HIS A 428 6.20 -9.18 -10.21
CA HIS A 428 6.29 -9.86 -8.90
C HIS A 428 4.94 -10.18 -8.27
N TRP A 429 3.83 -9.85 -8.94
CA TRP A 429 2.50 -10.07 -8.39
C TRP A 429 1.43 -10.23 -9.46
N LYS A 430 0.40 -11.03 -9.17
CA LYS A 430 -0.68 -11.32 -10.14
C LYS A 430 -1.49 -10.04 -10.41
N GLY A 431 -1.67 -9.64 -11.67
CA GLY A 431 -2.35 -8.39 -12.05
C GLY A 431 -1.42 -7.18 -12.13
N GLY A 432 -0.12 -7.34 -11.83
CA GLY A 432 0.86 -6.28 -12.09
C GLY A 432 1.06 -6.01 -13.59
N ASP A 433 0.94 -7.04 -14.43
CA ASP A 433 1.03 -6.87 -15.89
C ASP A 433 -0.08 -5.97 -16.44
N ASP A 434 -1.27 -5.98 -15.82
CA ASP A 434 -2.38 -5.08 -16.18
C ASP A 434 -1.99 -3.61 -15.94
N TYR A 435 -1.34 -3.30 -14.80
CA TYR A 435 -0.82 -1.96 -14.52
C TYR A 435 0.16 -1.50 -15.60
N LEU A 436 1.08 -2.38 -16.00
CA LEU A 436 2.09 -2.07 -16.99
C LEU A 436 1.48 -1.92 -18.39
N SER A 437 0.50 -2.75 -18.74
CA SER A 437 -0.24 -2.68 -20.00
C SER A 437 -0.99 -1.35 -20.13
N VAL A 438 -1.80 -1.02 -19.12
CA VAL A 438 -2.56 0.25 -19.10
C VAL A 438 -1.61 1.44 -19.16
N TRP A 439 -0.50 1.41 -18.42
CA TRP A 439 0.50 2.48 -18.45
C TRP A 439 1.13 2.66 -19.83
N ARG A 440 1.49 1.57 -20.51
CA ARG A 440 2.03 1.63 -21.88
C ARG A 440 1.04 2.26 -22.84
N THR A 441 -0.24 1.92 -22.74
CA THR A 441 -1.30 2.55 -23.54
C THR A 441 -1.38 4.05 -23.28
N ILE A 442 -1.36 4.48 -22.01
CA ILE A 442 -1.37 5.91 -21.65
C ILE A 442 -0.19 6.64 -22.29
N ILE A 443 1.03 6.09 -22.17
CA ILE A 443 2.23 6.71 -22.73
C ILE A 443 2.21 6.76 -24.27
N ASN A 444 1.70 5.73 -24.93
CA ASN A 444 1.62 5.68 -26.39
C ASN A 444 0.66 6.72 -26.97
N VAL A 445 -0.42 7.02 -26.25
CA VAL A 445 -1.44 8.02 -26.66
C VAL A 445 -1.04 9.43 -26.24
N LEU A 446 -0.17 9.58 -25.24
CA LEU A 446 0.29 10.88 -24.78
C LEU A 446 1.21 11.50 -25.85
N GLU A 447 0.68 12.47 -26.60
CA GLU A 447 1.44 13.25 -27.58
C GLU A 447 2.56 14.02 -26.86
N LEU A 448 3.79 13.51 -26.95
CA LEU A 448 5.00 14.17 -26.47
C LEU A 448 5.59 15.05 -27.58
N GLU A 449 4.84 16.05 -28.03
CA GLU A 449 5.34 17.08 -28.97
C GLU A 449 6.14 18.19 -28.28
#